data_AF-A0A6M3KMS1-F1
#
_entry.id   AF-A0A6M3KMS1-F1
#
_cell.length_a   1.000
_cell.length_b   1.000
_cell.length_c   1.000
_cell.angle_alpha   90.00
_cell.angle_beta   90.00
_cell.angle_gamma   90.00
#
_symmetry.space_group_name_H-M   'P 1'
#
loop_
_entity.id
_entity.type
_entity.pdbx_description
1 polymer ?
#
loop_
_entity_poly.entity_id
_entity_poly.type
_entity_poly.pdbx_seq_one_letter_code
_entity_poly.pdbx_strand_id
1 'polypeptide(L)'
;MFRDKMKKAKVDLKTQHEKAATEERGSIGSIFLKEKIPSTMGFWRPGIGEHQIDIIPFFAGKQHPSVPEGTLHFMVRLFVYNTNMGVFVAPWDNWQNPDPIREYITKKGWMPEDEFKRVAAKDRCAFFVWVHDTIEEEKKGIQIWEESFYNSYKEIKEQAELPLGGGHILFSDPDIGKRIYWKVAKSGSYTDSRGQKREGREYIGFKLIDRPGSIPESILDQTFPLDEAIRMHVTYEELSVAFYGKHIKATPEEKVPEQSEPPVLQSDNATTEAACPTGHHFGADYEKYPECVSCDISHRCSDTEDTKMVQEKEKEELPITKEAPPAVLQATAQPTRRIIRRK
;
A
#
# COMPACT_ATOMS: atom_id res chain seq x y z
N MET A 1 30.44 44.86 -4.57
CA MET A 1 31.39 44.17 -3.66
C MET A 1 31.11 44.26 -2.15
N PHE A 2 30.72 45.39 -1.54
CA PHE A 2 30.18 45.36 -0.15
C PHE A 2 28.72 44.85 -0.13
N ARG A 3 27.91 45.23 -1.13
CA ARG A 3 26.56 44.70 -1.40
C ARG A 3 26.55 43.24 -1.85
N ASP A 4 27.65 42.69 -2.38
CA ASP A 4 27.72 41.27 -2.73
C ASP A 4 28.13 40.42 -1.53
N LYS A 5 28.92 40.97 -0.59
CA LYS A 5 29.22 40.35 0.71
C LYS A 5 28.05 40.44 1.70
N MET A 6 27.27 41.54 1.70
CA MET A 6 26.05 41.69 2.53
C MET A 6 24.78 41.13 1.87
N LYS A 7 24.67 41.01 0.53
CA LYS A 7 23.62 40.18 -0.11
C LYS A 7 23.90 38.71 0.14
N LYS A 8 25.15 38.24 0.11
CA LYS A 8 25.49 36.88 0.60
C LYS A 8 25.13 36.69 2.08
N ALA A 9 25.51 37.62 2.97
CA ALA A 9 25.24 37.46 4.40
C ALA A 9 23.76 37.66 4.84
N LYS A 10 22.96 38.50 4.15
CA LYS A 10 21.51 38.64 4.42
C LYS A 10 20.66 37.56 3.74
N VAL A 11 21.10 37.03 2.60
CA VAL A 11 20.51 35.80 2.04
C VAL A 11 20.83 34.64 2.97
N ASP A 12 22.05 34.53 3.50
CA ASP A 12 22.39 33.49 4.48
C ASP A 12 21.62 33.62 5.80
N LEU A 13 21.36 34.83 6.33
CA LEU A 13 20.56 34.97 7.55
C LEU A 13 19.07 34.69 7.32
N LYS A 14 18.52 35.06 6.15
CA LYS A 14 17.13 34.73 5.79
C LYS A 14 16.98 33.22 5.52
N THR A 15 17.95 32.60 4.87
CA THR A 15 18.03 31.14 4.71
C THR A 15 18.30 30.44 6.04
N GLN A 16 18.99 31.06 7.01
CA GLN A 16 19.15 30.53 8.36
C GLN A 16 17.92 30.76 9.24
N HIS A 17 17.13 31.81 9.05
CA HIS A 17 15.84 32.00 9.71
C HIS A 17 14.73 31.15 9.08
N GLU A 18 14.77 30.90 7.77
CA GLU A 18 13.92 29.91 7.10
C GLU A 18 14.36 28.49 7.47
N LYS A 19 15.66 28.19 7.58
CA LYS A 19 16.15 26.91 8.15
C LYS A 19 15.80 26.78 9.62
N ALA A 20 15.93 27.81 10.46
CA ALA A 20 15.53 27.76 11.86
C ALA A 20 14.00 27.63 12.02
N ALA A 21 13.20 28.29 11.19
CA ALA A 21 11.74 28.11 11.18
C ALA A 21 11.29 26.75 10.60
N THR A 22 12.13 26.10 9.79
CA THR A 22 11.91 24.73 9.27
C THR A 22 12.53 23.66 10.18
N GLU A 23 13.55 24.00 10.97
CA GLU A 23 14.23 23.16 11.96
C GLU A 23 13.52 23.21 13.34
N GLU A 24 12.75 24.25 13.65
CA GLU A 24 11.93 24.37 14.87
C GLU A 24 10.53 23.75 14.78
N ARG A 25 10.17 23.14 13.64
CA ARG A 25 9.31 21.95 13.70
C ARG A 25 10.25 20.76 13.73
N GLY A 26 10.87 20.52 14.89
CA GLY A 26 11.62 19.31 15.17
C GLY A 26 10.74 18.11 14.82
N SER A 27 10.89 17.65 13.58
CA SER A 27 10.25 16.47 13.05
C SER A 27 10.71 15.38 13.99
N ILE A 28 9.81 14.94 14.87
CA ILE A 28 9.88 13.61 15.46
C ILE A 28 10.30 12.69 14.31
N GLY A 29 11.45 12.03 14.48
CA GLY A 29 12.27 11.49 13.38
C GLY A 29 11.42 10.88 12.28
N SER A 30 11.49 11.44 11.08
CA SER A 30 10.80 10.88 9.92
C SER A 30 11.46 9.54 9.56
N ILE A 31 10.68 8.57 9.08
CA ILE A 31 11.25 7.32 8.54
C ILE A 31 12.00 7.56 7.22
N PHE A 32 11.90 8.76 6.65
CA PHE A 32 12.48 9.09 5.36
C PHE A 32 13.94 9.58 5.46
N LEU A 33 14.78 9.07 4.57
CA LEU A 33 16.16 9.48 4.33
C LEU A 33 16.17 10.74 3.46
N LYS A 34 16.36 11.92 4.08
CA LYS A 34 16.28 13.21 3.38
C LYS A 34 17.26 13.33 2.21
N GLU A 35 18.42 12.68 2.31
CA GLU A 35 19.45 12.61 1.27
C GLU A 35 19.04 11.81 0.03
N LYS A 36 18.00 10.98 0.14
CA LYS A 36 17.43 10.19 -0.97
C LYS A 36 16.25 10.88 -1.63
N ILE A 37 15.69 11.92 -1.00
CA ILE A 37 14.59 12.70 -1.55
C ILE A 37 15.16 13.86 -2.37
N PRO A 38 14.75 14.05 -3.64
CA PRO A 38 15.13 15.22 -4.41
C PRO A 38 14.83 16.50 -3.65
N SER A 39 15.77 17.45 -3.62
CA SER A 39 15.62 18.69 -2.82
C SER A 39 14.44 19.57 -3.25
N THR A 40 13.90 19.34 -4.45
CA THR A 40 12.70 20.01 -4.98
C THR A 40 11.40 19.41 -4.46
N MET A 41 11.43 18.20 -3.91
CA MET A 41 10.25 17.48 -3.46
C MET A 41 9.99 17.71 -1.96
N GLY A 42 8.78 18.18 -1.65
CA GLY A 42 8.34 18.45 -0.28
C GLY A 42 7.48 17.33 0.30
N PHE A 43 7.23 17.41 1.61
CA PHE A 43 6.17 16.66 2.27
C PHE A 43 4.89 17.47 2.27
N TRP A 44 3.80 16.85 1.86
CA TRP A 44 2.48 17.46 1.92
C TRP A 44 1.66 16.88 3.08
N ARG A 45 0.92 17.75 3.75
CA ARG A 45 -0.05 17.37 4.78
C ARG A 45 -1.31 18.19 4.56
N PRO A 46 -2.48 17.56 4.41
CA PRO A 46 -3.71 18.30 4.17
C PRO A 46 -4.01 19.22 5.37
N GLY A 47 -4.44 20.44 5.04
CA GLY A 47 -4.95 21.42 5.99
C GLY A 47 -6.35 21.06 6.49
N ILE A 48 -7.04 22.02 7.08
CA ILE A 48 -8.49 21.94 7.24
C ILE A 48 -9.09 22.53 5.96
N GLY A 49 -10.04 21.84 5.35
CA GLY A 49 -10.62 22.27 4.09
C GLY A 49 -10.90 21.12 3.14
N GLU A 50 -11.16 21.46 1.89
CA GLU A 50 -11.36 20.51 0.81
C GLU A 50 -10.04 20.28 0.09
N HIS A 51 -9.79 19.03 -0.29
CA HIS A 51 -8.54 18.60 -0.88
C HIS A 51 -8.77 17.76 -2.11
N GLN A 52 -7.88 17.93 -3.09
CA GLN A 52 -7.88 17.18 -4.34
C GLN A 52 -6.46 16.75 -4.69
N ILE A 53 -6.24 15.46 -4.87
CA ILE A 53 -4.94 14.93 -5.30
C ILE A 53 -5.11 13.87 -6.39
N ASP A 54 -4.06 13.72 -7.19
CA ASP A 54 -3.83 12.54 -8.00
C ASP A 54 -2.70 11.72 -7.35
N ILE A 55 -2.90 10.41 -7.11
CA ILE A 55 -1.84 9.50 -6.62
C ILE A 55 -1.00 9.09 -7.81
N ILE A 56 0.32 9.30 -7.69
CA ILE A 56 1.27 9.04 -8.78
C ILE A 56 1.94 7.68 -8.56
N PRO A 57 1.88 6.75 -9.54
CA PRO A 57 2.54 5.47 -9.42
C PRO A 57 4.07 5.63 -9.61
N PHE A 58 4.82 4.66 -9.11
CA PHE A 58 6.27 4.59 -9.19
C PHE A 58 6.71 3.12 -9.36
N PHE A 59 7.93 2.91 -9.84
CA PHE A 59 8.53 1.57 -9.87
C PHE A 59 9.12 1.24 -8.50
N ALA A 60 8.71 0.11 -7.92
CA ALA A 60 9.23 -0.37 -6.65
C ALA A 60 10.74 -0.62 -6.74
N GLY A 61 11.47 -0.21 -5.70
CA GLY A 61 12.89 -0.49 -5.54
C GLY A 61 13.13 -1.85 -4.87
N LYS A 62 14.37 -2.05 -4.44
CA LYS A 62 14.79 -3.31 -3.80
C LYS A 62 14.27 -3.50 -2.39
N GLN A 63 13.85 -2.43 -1.73
CA GLN A 63 13.50 -2.45 -0.31
C GLN A 63 11.98 -2.50 -0.08
N HIS A 64 11.20 -2.59 -1.15
CA HIS A 64 9.75 -2.64 -1.04
C HIS A 64 9.31 -3.91 -0.28
N PRO A 65 8.49 -3.81 0.77
CA PRO A 65 8.20 -4.93 1.67
C PRO A 65 7.41 -6.07 1.02
N SER A 66 6.61 -5.77 0.00
CA SER A 66 5.64 -6.71 -0.57
C SER A 66 5.60 -6.77 -2.10
N VAL A 67 6.46 -6.02 -2.79
CA VAL A 67 6.39 -5.86 -4.25
C VAL A 67 7.79 -6.05 -4.84
N PRO A 68 7.96 -6.87 -5.90
CA PRO A 68 9.27 -7.06 -6.53
C PRO A 68 9.82 -5.77 -7.15
N GLU A 69 11.16 -5.63 -7.13
CA GLU A 69 11.87 -4.54 -7.80
C GLU A 69 11.42 -4.40 -9.27
N GLY A 70 11.23 -3.16 -9.72
CA GLY A 70 10.81 -2.83 -11.08
C GLY A 70 9.32 -3.05 -11.36
N THR A 71 8.53 -3.48 -10.38
CA THR A 71 7.07 -3.58 -10.53
C THR A 71 6.42 -2.23 -10.27
N LEU A 72 5.47 -1.83 -11.12
CA LEU A 72 4.72 -0.59 -10.93
C LEU A 72 3.82 -0.71 -9.70
N HIS A 73 3.91 0.26 -8.81
CA HIS A 73 3.10 0.35 -7.61
C HIS A 73 2.76 1.81 -7.29
N PHE A 74 1.95 2.08 -6.28
CA PHE A 74 1.48 3.45 -5.98
C PHE A 74 1.52 3.82 -4.50
N MET A 75 1.94 2.90 -3.63
CA MET A 75 1.95 3.10 -2.19
C MET A 75 3.04 2.28 -1.53
N VAL A 76 3.68 2.80 -0.51
CA VAL A 76 4.47 1.98 0.43
C VAL A 76 3.71 1.88 1.75
N ARG A 77 3.24 0.68 2.12
CA ARG A 77 2.57 0.42 3.40
C ARG A 77 3.57 -0.17 4.39
N LEU A 78 3.66 0.42 5.58
CA LEU A 78 4.60 0.02 6.62
C LEU A 78 3.99 0.14 8.01
N PHE A 79 4.36 -0.78 8.89
CA PHE A 79 4.17 -0.62 10.32
C PHE A 79 5.34 0.16 10.93
N VAL A 80 5.06 1.15 11.79
CA VAL A 80 6.08 2.00 12.41
C VAL A 80 5.88 2.18 13.91
N TYR A 81 6.96 2.19 14.68
CA TYR A 81 6.97 2.56 16.09
C TYR A 81 7.17 4.07 16.25
N ASN A 82 6.42 4.68 17.18
CA ASN A 82 6.68 6.05 17.63
C ASN A 82 7.39 5.99 18.97
N THR A 83 8.69 6.28 18.97
CA THR A 83 9.52 6.30 20.17
C THR A 83 9.82 7.74 20.59
N ASN A 84 10.44 7.91 21.76
CA ASN A 84 10.91 9.21 22.20
C ASN A 84 12.03 9.79 21.31
N MET A 85 12.75 8.93 20.57
CA MET A 85 13.85 9.32 19.67
C MET A 85 13.41 9.53 18.22
N GLY A 86 12.17 9.19 17.86
CA GLY A 86 11.64 9.35 16.51
C GLY A 86 10.75 8.20 16.07
N VAL A 87 10.43 8.18 14.78
CA VAL A 87 9.66 7.12 14.14
C VAL A 87 10.62 6.11 13.51
N PHE A 88 10.37 4.83 13.75
CA PHE A 88 11.18 3.71 13.25
C PHE A 88 10.27 2.69 12.57
N VAL A 89 10.70 2.12 11.45
CA VAL A 89 9.98 0.99 10.82
C VAL A 89 10.05 -0.22 11.77
N ALA A 90 8.92 -0.91 11.96
CA ALA A 90 8.78 -2.05 12.85
C ALA A 90 9.26 -3.35 12.18
N PRO A 91 10.42 -3.93 12.56
CA PRO A 91 10.98 -5.07 11.85
C PRO A 91 10.10 -6.33 11.89
N TRP A 92 9.47 -6.61 13.03
CA TRP A 92 8.58 -7.77 13.18
C TRP A 92 7.33 -7.65 12.33
N ASP A 93 6.63 -6.52 12.42
CA ASP A 93 5.34 -6.36 11.75
C ASP A 93 5.47 -6.29 10.21
N ASN A 94 6.63 -5.90 9.68
CA ASN A 94 6.88 -5.84 8.23
C ASN A 94 7.59 -7.10 7.67
N TRP A 95 8.50 -7.72 8.44
CA TRP A 95 9.35 -8.83 7.94
C TRP A 95 9.51 -10.01 8.91
N GLN A 96 8.78 -10.04 10.04
CA GLN A 96 8.93 -11.05 11.11
C GLN A 96 10.35 -11.13 11.69
N ASN A 97 11.13 -10.05 11.56
CA ASN A 97 12.47 -9.98 12.15
C ASN A 97 12.38 -9.66 13.65
N PRO A 98 13.29 -10.20 14.49
CA PRO A 98 13.32 -9.90 15.92
C PRO A 98 13.42 -8.40 16.20
N ASP A 99 12.61 -7.91 17.15
CA ASP A 99 12.67 -6.53 17.58
C ASP A 99 12.36 -6.36 19.09
N PRO A 100 13.04 -5.43 19.79
CA PRO A 100 12.97 -5.29 21.24
C PRO A 100 11.61 -4.79 21.74
N ILE A 101 10.84 -4.09 20.91
CA ILE A 101 9.54 -3.52 21.31
C ILE A 101 8.49 -4.62 21.30
N ARG A 102 8.50 -5.47 20.26
CA ARG A 102 7.65 -6.66 20.17
C ARG A 102 7.97 -7.64 21.29
N GLU A 103 9.25 -7.88 21.58
CA GLU A 103 9.65 -8.68 22.73
C GLU A 103 9.09 -8.13 24.05
N TYR A 104 9.17 -6.81 24.25
CA TYR A 104 8.60 -6.17 25.44
C TYR A 104 7.09 -6.40 25.55
N ILE A 105 6.35 -6.20 24.44
CA ILE A 105 4.90 -6.40 24.40
C ILE A 105 4.55 -7.86 24.73
N THR A 106 5.24 -8.82 24.10
CA THR A 106 5.02 -10.25 24.35
C THR A 106 5.36 -10.64 25.79
N LYS A 107 6.49 -10.19 26.33
CA LYS A 107 6.93 -10.50 27.71
C LYS A 107 6.01 -9.88 28.75
N LYS A 108 5.51 -8.66 28.51
CA LYS A 108 4.58 -7.98 29.41
C LYS A 108 3.19 -8.60 29.40
N GLY A 109 2.78 -9.18 28.26
CA GLY A 109 1.46 -9.78 28.10
C GLY A 109 0.36 -8.72 28.14
N TRP A 110 -0.55 -8.82 29.11
CA TRP A 110 -1.65 -7.87 29.23
C TRP A 110 -1.17 -6.49 29.69
N MET A 111 -1.68 -5.45 29.02
CA MET A 111 -1.46 -4.05 29.41
C MET A 111 -2.70 -3.20 29.12
N PRO A 112 -2.89 -2.07 29.84
CA PRO A 112 -3.95 -1.11 29.55
C PRO A 112 -3.91 -0.61 28.09
N GLU A 113 -5.08 -0.33 27.51
CA GLU A 113 -5.23 0.05 26.09
C GLU A 113 -4.42 1.30 25.73
N ASP A 114 -4.37 2.28 26.62
CA ASP A 114 -3.60 3.52 26.44
C ASP A 114 -2.09 3.28 26.46
N GLU A 115 -1.61 2.32 27.25
CA GLU A 115 -0.21 1.89 27.23
C GLU A 115 0.08 1.12 25.95
N PHE A 116 -0.78 0.18 25.57
CA PHE A 116 -0.63 -0.60 24.33
C PHE A 116 -0.56 0.31 23.11
N LYS A 117 -1.50 1.26 22.96
CA LYS A 117 -1.53 2.21 21.84
C LYS A 117 -0.29 3.11 21.75
N ARG A 118 0.44 3.31 22.86
CA ARG A 118 1.69 4.09 22.87
C ARG A 118 2.85 3.29 22.31
N VAL A 119 2.93 2.00 22.60
CA VAL A 119 4.06 1.14 22.21
C VAL A 119 3.82 0.34 20.93
N ALA A 120 2.56 0.06 20.60
CA ALA A 120 2.20 -0.73 19.43
C ALA A 120 2.62 -0.02 18.14
N ALA A 121 3.00 -0.83 17.14
CA ALA A 121 3.27 -0.33 15.81
C ALA A 121 1.99 0.29 15.21
N LYS A 122 2.18 1.34 14.41
CA LYS A 122 1.10 2.03 13.70
C LYS A 122 1.22 1.77 12.22
N ASP A 123 0.11 1.44 11.60
CA ASP A 123 0.01 1.19 10.16
C ASP A 123 -0.02 2.52 9.39
N ARG A 124 0.98 2.72 8.55
CA ARG A 124 1.21 3.94 7.76
C ARG A 124 1.32 3.62 6.28
N CYS A 125 0.95 4.60 5.48
CA CYS A 125 1.07 4.58 4.04
C CYS A 125 1.84 5.82 3.58
N ALA A 126 2.73 5.64 2.61
CA ALA A 126 3.41 6.71 1.91
C ALA A 126 3.04 6.68 0.43
N PHE A 127 2.74 7.86 -0.12
CA PHE A 127 2.35 8.06 -1.52
C PHE A 127 3.16 9.18 -2.15
N PHE A 128 3.34 9.12 -3.47
CA PHE A 128 3.53 10.32 -4.27
C PHE A 128 2.17 10.91 -4.63
N VAL A 129 2.02 12.22 -4.41
CA VAL A 129 0.80 12.95 -4.69
C VAL A 129 1.08 14.18 -5.52
N TRP A 130 0.22 14.46 -6.49
CA TRP A 130 0.15 15.76 -7.15
C TRP A 130 -1.10 16.49 -6.65
N VAL A 131 -0.90 17.66 -6.06
CA VAL A 131 -1.93 18.35 -5.26
C VAL A 131 -2.59 19.44 -6.10
N HIS A 132 -3.92 19.43 -6.18
CA HIS A 132 -4.74 20.35 -6.98
C HIS A 132 -5.57 21.32 -6.13
N ASP A 133 -5.21 21.48 -4.85
CA ASP A 133 -5.91 22.39 -3.93
C ASP A 133 -5.84 23.85 -4.40
N THR A 134 -4.65 24.28 -4.84
CA THR A 134 -4.42 25.61 -5.43
C THR A 134 -3.38 25.52 -6.54
N ILE A 135 -3.32 26.58 -7.37
CA ILE A 135 -2.33 26.71 -8.45
C ILE A 135 -0.90 26.68 -7.90
N GLU A 136 -0.68 27.22 -6.69
CA GLU A 136 0.63 27.24 -6.03
C GLU A 136 1.06 25.85 -5.57
N GLU A 137 0.16 25.06 -4.99
CA GLU A 137 0.43 23.67 -4.63
C GLU A 137 0.69 22.82 -5.88
N GLU A 138 -0.13 22.98 -6.91
CA GLU A 138 -0.01 22.22 -8.17
C GLU A 138 1.33 22.47 -8.88
N LYS A 139 1.83 23.72 -8.82
CA LYS A 139 3.15 24.11 -9.36
C LYS A 139 4.33 23.49 -8.63
N LYS A 140 4.17 22.99 -7.40
CA LYS A 140 5.26 22.30 -6.69
C LYS A 140 5.57 20.93 -7.30
N GLY A 141 4.67 20.39 -8.13
CA GLY A 141 4.81 19.07 -8.71
C GLY A 141 4.50 17.97 -7.69
N ILE A 142 5.24 16.87 -7.77
CA ILE A 142 5.04 15.73 -6.87
C ILE A 142 5.50 16.09 -5.45
N GLN A 143 4.69 15.68 -4.47
CA GLN A 143 4.99 15.76 -3.04
C GLN A 143 4.82 14.38 -2.41
N ILE A 144 5.45 14.15 -1.25
CA ILE A 144 5.27 12.91 -0.47
C ILE A 144 4.15 13.13 0.54
N TRP A 145 3.16 12.25 0.55
CA TRP A 145 2.11 12.20 1.56
C TRP A 145 2.27 10.95 2.41
N GLU A 146 2.59 11.13 3.69
CA GLU A 146 2.59 10.06 4.70
C GLU A 146 1.39 10.24 5.63
N GLU A 147 0.58 9.20 5.78
CA GLU A 147 -0.59 9.20 6.65
C GLU A 147 -0.88 7.78 7.19
N SER A 148 -1.75 7.67 8.20
CA SER A 148 -2.23 6.37 8.65
C SER A 148 -3.01 5.66 7.55
N PHE A 149 -2.87 4.33 7.48
CA PHE A 149 -3.65 3.49 6.57
C PHE A 149 -5.16 3.73 6.72
N TYR A 150 -5.61 3.83 7.98
CA TYR A 150 -7.04 4.02 8.31
C TYR A 150 -7.60 5.37 7.85
N ASN A 151 -6.84 6.47 7.96
CA ASN A 151 -7.34 7.81 7.59
C ASN A 151 -7.15 8.13 6.10
N SER A 152 -6.45 7.28 5.35
CA SER A 152 -6.11 7.51 3.95
C SER A 152 -6.54 6.32 3.09
N TYR A 153 -5.67 5.32 2.95
CA TYR A 153 -5.84 4.25 1.98
C TYR A 153 -7.08 3.40 2.18
N LYS A 154 -7.48 3.14 3.43
CA LYS A 154 -8.69 2.34 3.72
C LYS A 154 -9.91 2.95 3.04
N GLU A 155 -10.13 4.25 3.23
CA GLU A 155 -11.26 4.97 2.66
C GLU A 155 -11.17 5.04 1.12
N ILE A 156 -9.96 5.29 0.58
CA ILE A 156 -9.72 5.30 -0.88
C ILE A 156 -10.03 3.93 -1.49
N LYS A 157 -9.59 2.85 -0.83
CA LYS A 157 -9.81 1.47 -1.26
C LYS A 157 -11.30 1.14 -1.26
N GLU A 158 -12.03 1.50 -0.22
CA GLU A 158 -13.49 1.31 -0.15
C GLU A 158 -14.23 2.03 -1.28
N GLN A 159 -13.78 3.22 -1.68
CA GLN A 159 -14.35 3.93 -2.83
C GLN A 159 -13.94 3.33 -4.19
N ALA A 160 -12.82 2.61 -4.24
CA ALA A 160 -12.32 1.98 -5.46
C ALA A 160 -12.95 0.61 -5.73
N GLU A 161 -13.54 -0.04 -4.72
CA GLU A 161 -14.18 -1.36 -4.85
C GLU A 161 -15.49 -1.27 -5.64
N LEU A 162 -15.61 -2.07 -6.71
CA LEU A 162 -16.85 -2.18 -7.48
C LEU A 162 -17.80 -3.19 -6.81
N PRO A 163 -19.12 -2.93 -6.83
CA PRO A 163 -20.10 -3.80 -6.20
C PRO A 163 -20.09 -5.20 -6.83
N LEU A 164 -20.50 -6.20 -6.04
CA LEU A 164 -20.65 -7.59 -6.48
C LEU A 164 -19.36 -8.22 -7.04
N GLY A 165 -18.19 -7.79 -6.54
CA GLY A 165 -16.91 -8.35 -6.96
C GLY A 165 -16.47 -7.94 -8.36
N GLY A 166 -17.01 -6.83 -8.90
CA GLY A 166 -16.69 -6.34 -10.25
C GLY A 166 -15.26 -5.83 -10.45
N GLY A 167 -14.36 -6.00 -9.48
CA GLY A 167 -12.98 -5.54 -9.50
C GLY A 167 -12.76 -4.21 -8.78
N HIS A 168 -11.71 -3.49 -9.18
CA HIS A 168 -11.32 -2.21 -8.58
C HIS A 168 -11.13 -1.12 -9.65
N ILE A 169 -11.46 0.10 -9.28
CA ILE A 169 -11.13 1.30 -10.07
C ILE A 169 -9.62 1.54 -9.96
N LEU A 170 -8.93 1.58 -11.10
CA LEU A 170 -7.49 1.88 -11.21
C LEU A 170 -7.21 3.37 -11.02
N PHE A 171 -7.52 3.92 -9.84
CA PHE A 171 -7.45 5.37 -9.60
C PHE A 171 -6.06 5.98 -9.81
N SER A 172 -4.97 5.21 -9.63
CA SER A 172 -3.58 5.66 -9.79
C SER A 172 -3.04 5.52 -11.21
N ASP A 173 -3.83 4.99 -12.17
CA ASP A 173 -3.40 4.86 -13.55
C ASP A 173 -3.08 6.25 -14.16
N PRO A 174 -1.94 6.45 -14.85
CA PRO A 174 -1.55 7.77 -15.39
C PRO A 174 -2.52 8.35 -16.43
N ASP A 175 -3.23 7.51 -17.17
CA ASP A 175 -4.06 7.92 -18.30
C ASP A 175 -5.56 7.90 -17.97
N ILE A 176 -6.05 6.80 -17.39
CA ILE A 176 -7.49 6.56 -17.14
C ILE A 176 -7.89 6.58 -15.65
N GLY A 177 -6.94 6.86 -14.77
CA GLY A 177 -7.15 6.99 -13.33
C GLY A 177 -8.09 8.12 -12.91
N LYS A 178 -8.26 8.24 -11.59
CA LYS A 178 -9.22 9.13 -10.94
C LYS A 178 -8.50 10.08 -10.00
N ARG A 179 -9.09 11.25 -9.84
CA ARG A 179 -8.71 12.20 -8.81
C ARG A 179 -9.40 11.85 -7.51
N ILE A 180 -8.69 12.00 -6.41
CA ILE A 180 -9.20 11.73 -5.07
C ILE A 180 -9.60 13.07 -4.45
N TYR A 181 -10.86 13.20 -4.10
CA TYR A 181 -11.41 14.35 -3.38
C TYR A 181 -11.82 13.94 -1.98
N TRP A 182 -11.54 14.77 -0.98
CA TRP A 182 -12.08 14.63 0.38
C TRP A 182 -12.07 15.98 1.10
N LYS A 183 -12.63 16.00 2.30
CA LYS A 183 -12.59 17.15 3.20
C LYS A 183 -11.95 16.76 4.53
N VAL A 184 -11.13 17.64 5.08
CA VAL A 184 -10.61 17.54 6.44
C VAL A 184 -11.35 18.53 7.32
N ALA A 185 -12.05 18.02 8.33
CA ALA A 185 -12.80 18.79 9.31
C ALA A 185 -12.12 18.77 10.69
N LYS A 186 -12.46 19.76 11.53
CA LYS A 186 -12.07 19.74 12.94
C LYS A 186 -12.90 18.69 13.69
N SER A 187 -12.25 17.81 14.44
CA SER A 187 -12.91 16.76 15.22
C SER A 187 -12.45 16.82 16.67
N GLY A 188 -13.11 17.67 17.45
CA GLY A 188 -12.80 17.90 18.86
C GLY A 188 -11.35 18.33 19.12
N SER A 189 -10.88 18.04 20.33
CA SER A 189 -9.50 18.26 20.76
C SER A 189 -8.99 17.07 21.53
N TYR A 190 -7.73 16.71 21.35
CA TYR A 190 -7.06 15.68 22.15
C TYR A 190 -5.81 16.25 22.81
N THR A 191 -5.41 15.67 23.93
CA THR A 191 -4.15 16.02 24.60
C THR A 191 -3.06 15.08 24.10
N ASP A 192 -2.00 15.63 23.51
CA ASP A 192 -0.87 14.82 23.06
C ASP A 192 -0.05 14.28 24.24
N SER A 193 0.92 13.40 23.96
CA SER A 193 1.79 12.80 24.99
C SER A 193 2.63 13.81 25.77
N ARG A 194 2.71 15.07 25.31
CA ARG A 194 3.38 16.18 25.97
C ARG A 194 2.42 17.06 26.77
N GLY A 195 1.16 16.66 26.91
CA GLY A 195 0.14 17.43 27.62
C GLY A 195 -0.41 18.61 26.83
N GLN A 196 -0.07 18.76 25.54
CA GLN A 196 -0.55 19.89 24.73
C GLN A 196 -1.89 19.53 24.09
N LYS A 197 -2.87 20.42 24.22
CA LYS A 197 -4.14 20.29 23.49
C LYS A 197 -3.90 20.53 22.00
N ARG A 198 -4.25 19.55 21.19
CA ARG A 198 -4.23 19.57 19.73
C ARG A 198 -5.66 19.54 19.22
N GLU A 199 -5.92 20.27 18.15
CA GLU A 199 -7.17 20.12 17.40
C GLU A 199 -7.16 18.74 16.72
N GLY A 200 -8.21 17.95 16.96
CA GLY A 200 -8.41 16.72 16.22
C GLY A 200 -8.80 17.02 14.78
N ARG A 201 -8.45 16.10 13.89
CA ARG A 201 -8.78 16.18 12.47
C ARG A 201 -9.50 14.91 12.08
N GLU A 202 -10.50 15.06 11.24
CA GLU A 202 -11.27 13.95 10.69
C GLU A 202 -11.35 14.12 9.18
N TYR A 203 -11.10 13.01 8.48
CA TYR A 203 -11.14 12.93 7.04
C TYR A 203 -12.52 12.42 6.64
N ILE A 204 -13.25 13.19 5.85
CA ILE A 204 -14.65 12.91 5.51
C ILE A 204 -14.88 13.01 4.01
N GLY A 205 -15.78 12.15 3.51
CA GLY A 205 -16.33 12.27 2.16
C GLY A 205 -15.32 12.00 1.05
N PHE A 206 -14.49 10.96 1.20
CA PHE A 206 -13.65 10.47 0.10
C PHE A 206 -14.50 10.14 -1.13
N LYS A 207 -14.06 10.62 -2.29
CA LYS A 207 -14.69 10.37 -3.59
C LYS A 207 -13.62 10.21 -4.66
N LEU A 208 -13.87 9.33 -5.61
CA LEU A 208 -13.11 9.23 -6.86
C LEU A 208 -13.86 10.01 -7.95
N ILE A 209 -13.23 11.05 -8.49
CA ILE A 209 -13.79 11.90 -9.55
C ILE A 209 -12.95 11.78 -10.82
N ASP A 210 -13.57 12.03 -11.97
CA ASP A 210 -12.87 11.99 -13.25
C ASP A 210 -11.78 13.08 -13.32
N ARG A 211 -10.60 12.70 -13.81
CA ARG A 211 -9.54 13.67 -14.09
C ARG A 211 -9.86 14.45 -15.37
N PRO A 212 -9.47 15.72 -15.47
CA PRO A 212 -9.65 16.50 -16.69
C PRO A 212 -8.79 16.00 -17.86
N GLY A 213 -7.75 15.21 -17.59
CA GLY A 213 -6.86 14.61 -18.59
C GLY A 213 -5.88 13.61 -17.96
N SER A 214 -4.96 13.09 -18.77
CA SER A 214 -3.85 12.26 -18.29
C SER A 214 -2.84 13.08 -17.48
N ILE A 215 -2.09 12.41 -16.62
CA ILE A 215 -1.00 13.02 -15.87
C ILE A 215 0.13 13.37 -16.87
N PRO A 216 0.63 14.61 -16.89
CA PRO A 216 1.73 14.98 -17.77
C PRO A 216 3.02 14.19 -17.48
N GLU A 217 3.75 13.81 -18.53
CA GLU A 217 5.05 13.11 -18.43
C GLU A 217 6.02 13.83 -17.48
N SER A 218 6.04 15.17 -17.53
CA SER A 218 6.90 16.00 -16.69
C SER A 218 6.62 15.89 -15.19
N ILE A 219 5.42 15.41 -14.80
CA ILE A 219 5.09 15.07 -13.43
C ILE A 219 5.59 13.65 -13.12
N LEU A 220 5.29 12.67 -14.00
CA LEU A 220 5.70 11.27 -13.83
C LEU A 220 7.23 11.11 -13.72
N ASP A 221 8.00 11.88 -14.49
CA ASP A 221 9.47 11.89 -14.48
C ASP A 221 10.10 12.35 -13.16
N GLN A 222 9.30 12.92 -12.24
CA GLN A 222 9.76 13.33 -10.91
C GLN A 222 9.76 12.15 -9.91
N THR A 223 9.18 11.02 -10.27
CA THR A 223 9.10 9.83 -9.41
C THR A 223 10.44 9.12 -9.30
N PHE A 224 10.62 8.40 -8.20
CA PHE A 224 11.76 7.54 -7.92
C PHE A 224 11.27 6.37 -7.04
N PRO A 225 12.06 5.30 -6.83
CA PRO A 225 11.68 4.22 -5.92
C PRO A 225 11.43 4.73 -4.49
N LEU A 226 10.16 4.91 -4.10
CA LEU A 226 9.78 5.56 -2.85
C LEU A 226 10.26 4.78 -1.63
N ASP A 227 10.31 3.46 -1.73
CA ASP A 227 10.83 2.57 -0.69
C ASP A 227 12.33 2.81 -0.41
N GLU A 228 13.13 3.19 -1.40
CA GLU A 228 14.56 3.46 -1.21
C GLU A 228 14.84 4.79 -0.49
N ALA A 229 13.84 5.67 -0.41
CA ALA A 229 13.90 6.89 0.41
C ALA A 229 13.42 6.66 1.85
N ILE A 230 13.05 5.43 2.22
CA ILE A 230 12.64 5.09 3.58
C ILE A 230 13.76 4.27 4.23
N ARG A 231 14.04 4.55 5.50
CA ARG A 231 14.91 3.75 6.35
C ARG A 231 14.18 2.46 6.76
N MET A 232 14.13 1.49 5.85
CA MET A 232 13.39 0.24 6.03
C MET A 232 13.95 -0.63 7.15
N HIS A 233 15.26 -0.81 7.16
CA HIS A 233 15.90 -1.74 8.08
C HIS A 233 16.60 -0.98 9.21
N VAL A 234 15.99 -1.01 10.38
CA VAL A 234 16.57 -0.51 11.63
C VAL A 234 17.18 -1.70 12.37
N THR A 235 18.38 -1.52 12.93
CA THR A 235 19.02 -2.59 13.71
C THR A 235 18.34 -2.77 15.07
N TYR A 236 18.44 -3.96 15.64
CA TYR A 236 17.91 -4.26 16.97
C TYR A 236 18.45 -3.29 18.02
N GLU A 237 19.77 -3.04 17.99
CA GLU A 237 20.45 -2.15 18.94
C GLU A 237 19.96 -0.71 18.83
N GLU A 238 19.75 -0.20 17.62
CA GLU A 238 19.23 1.16 17.40
C GLU A 238 17.82 1.30 17.93
N LEU A 239 16.95 0.31 17.67
CA LEU A 239 15.58 0.33 18.15
C LEU A 239 15.53 0.16 19.68
N SER A 240 16.42 -0.64 20.25
CA SER A 240 16.58 -0.84 21.69
C SER A 240 17.01 0.45 22.40
N VAL A 241 17.97 1.18 21.84
CA VAL A 241 18.37 2.51 22.34
C VAL A 241 17.20 3.49 22.23
N ALA A 242 16.49 3.51 21.10
CA ALA A 242 15.34 4.37 20.89
C ALA A 242 14.20 4.12 21.89
N PHE A 243 13.99 2.85 22.28
CA PHE A 243 12.91 2.44 23.15
C PHE A 243 13.26 2.54 24.65
N TYR A 244 14.39 1.96 25.07
CA TYR A 244 14.80 1.87 26.48
C TYR A 244 15.73 3.00 26.93
N GLY A 245 16.31 3.77 26.00
CA GLY A 245 17.34 4.76 26.29
C GLY A 245 18.69 4.15 26.72
N LYS A 246 18.90 2.85 26.49
CA LYS A 246 20.14 2.12 26.83
C LYS A 246 20.49 1.12 25.73
N HIS A 247 21.78 0.84 25.54
CA HIS A 247 22.24 -0.23 24.66
C HIS A 247 21.97 -1.60 25.31
N ILE A 248 20.91 -2.27 24.89
CA ILE A 248 20.72 -3.70 25.17
C ILE A 248 21.16 -4.43 23.90
N LYS A 249 22.29 -5.14 23.97
CA LYS A 249 22.71 -6.04 22.88
C LYS A 249 21.67 -7.14 22.75
N ALA A 250 21.36 -7.54 21.52
CA ALA A 250 20.57 -8.74 21.29
C ALA A 250 21.20 -9.88 22.11
N THR A 251 20.46 -10.40 23.09
CA THR A 251 20.87 -11.63 23.75
C THR A 251 20.83 -12.68 22.65
N PRO A 252 21.93 -13.38 22.33
CA PRO A 252 21.90 -14.43 21.33
C PRO A 252 20.77 -15.37 21.75
N GLU A 253 19.70 -15.41 20.96
CA GLU A 253 18.56 -16.26 21.27
C GLU A 253 19.12 -17.67 21.50
N GLU A 254 18.94 -18.17 22.72
CA GLU A 254 18.97 -19.59 22.99
C GLU A 254 17.94 -20.16 22.04
N LYS A 255 18.42 -20.71 20.90
CA LYS A 255 17.63 -21.13 19.75
C LYS A 255 16.29 -21.61 20.26
N VAL A 256 15.26 -20.76 20.14
CA VAL A 256 13.90 -21.21 20.37
C VAL A 256 13.79 -22.39 19.42
N PRO A 257 13.61 -23.63 19.93
CA PRO A 257 13.65 -24.82 19.10
C PRO A 257 12.72 -24.49 17.96
N GLU A 258 13.32 -24.42 16.77
CA GLU A 258 12.68 -24.13 15.49
C GLU A 258 11.34 -24.83 15.59
N GLN A 259 10.26 -24.04 15.78
CA GLN A 259 8.93 -24.61 15.87
C GLN A 259 8.83 -25.31 14.54
N SER A 260 8.99 -26.65 14.60
CA SER A 260 8.90 -27.53 13.46
C SER A 260 7.71 -27.00 12.71
N GLU A 261 7.96 -26.52 11.48
CA GLU A 261 6.90 -26.07 10.60
C GLU A 261 5.72 -27.01 10.84
N PRO A 262 4.51 -26.50 11.20
CA PRO A 262 3.36 -27.37 11.40
C PRO A 262 3.40 -28.30 10.20
N PRO A 263 3.55 -29.62 10.43
CA PRO A 263 4.14 -30.54 9.47
C PRO A 263 3.55 -30.13 8.15
N VAL A 264 4.38 -29.60 7.25
CA VAL A 264 3.94 -29.32 5.88
C VAL A 264 3.25 -30.62 5.56
N LEU A 265 1.91 -30.57 5.47
CA LEU A 265 1.12 -31.67 4.98
C LEU A 265 1.80 -31.84 3.64
N GLN A 266 2.69 -32.82 3.56
CA GLN A 266 3.20 -33.30 2.31
C GLN A 266 1.90 -33.70 1.68
N SER A 267 1.37 -32.79 0.86
CA SER A 267 0.41 -33.16 -0.14
C SER A 267 1.25 -34.10 -0.95
N ASP A 268 1.12 -35.37 -0.57
CA ASP A 268 1.51 -36.47 -1.39
C ASP A 268 0.71 -36.22 -2.66
N ASN A 269 1.32 -35.48 -3.58
CA ASN A 269 1.09 -35.53 -5.01
C ASN A 269 1.57 -36.92 -5.50
N ALA A 270 1.21 -37.96 -4.75
CA ALA A 270 0.99 -39.28 -5.24
C ALA A 270 -0.36 -39.21 -5.95
N THR A 271 -0.30 -38.81 -7.22
CA THR A 271 -1.26 -39.17 -8.27
C THR A 271 -1.19 -40.68 -8.50
N THR A 272 -1.31 -41.48 -7.44
CA THR A 272 -1.70 -42.88 -7.54
C THR A 272 -3.21 -42.84 -7.44
N GLU A 273 -3.89 -43.17 -8.53
CA GLU A 273 -5.33 -43.42 -8.59
C GLU A 273 -5.77 -44.12 -7.30
N ALA A 274 -6.39 -43.35 -6.39
CA ALA A 274 -6.81 -43.89 -5.11
C ALA A 274 -7.93 -44.89 -5.40
N ALA A 275 -7.60 -46.18 -5.42
CA ALA A 275 -8.59 -47.22 -5.55
C ALA A 275 -9.46 -47.22 -4.29
N CYS A 276 -10.78 -47.24 -4.46
CA CYS A 276 -11.69 -47.39 -3.33
C CYS A 276 -11.44 -48.76 -2.67
N PRO A 277 -11.21 -48.84 -1.34
CA PRO A 277 -10.88 -50.10 -0.66
C PRO A 277 -12.00 -51.15 -0.75
N THR A 278 -13.23 -50.72 -1.05
CA THR A 278 -14.40 -51.59 -1.24
C THR A 278 -14.70 -51.91 -2.71
N GLY A 279 -13.88 -51.41 -3.64
CA GLY A 279 -13.99 -51.69 -5.07
C GLY A 279 -14.93 -50.77 -5.87
N HIS A 280 -15.48 -49.71 -5.26
CA HIS A 280 -16.36 -48.73 -5.93
C HIS A 280 -15.59 -47.61 -6.65
N HIS A 281 -16.29 -46.70 -7.33
CA HIS A 281 -15.66 -45.58 -8.02
C HIS A 281 -15.32 -44.45 -7.04
N PHE A 282 -14.03 -44.23 -6.83
CA PHE A 282 -13.52 -43.20 -5.91
C PHE A 282 -14.00 -41.80 -6.32
N GLY A 283 -14.62 -41.10 -5.37
CA GLY A 283 -15.21 -39.76 -5.54
C GLY A 283 -16.48 -39.68 -6.39
N ALA A 284 -16.94 -40.75 -7.06
CA ALA A 284 -18.18 -40.73 -7.85
C ALA A 284 -19.36 -41.41 -7.13
N ASP A 285 -19.06 -42.38 -6.26
CA ASP A 285 -20.05 -43.11 -5.46
C ASP A 285 -20.04 -42.65 -3.98
N TYR A 286 -19.60 -41.42 -3.70
CA TYR A 286 -19.62 -40.85 -2.35
C TYR A 286 -21.06 -40.85 -1.80
N GLU A 287 -21.23 -41.31 -0.56
CA GLU A 287 -22.53 -41.50 0.13
C GLU A 287 -23.55 -42.46 -0.52
N LYS A 288 -23.23 -43.11 -1.65
CA LYS A 288 -24.17 -43.98 -2.37
C LYS A 288 -24.34 -45.36 -1.76
N TYR A 289 -23.31 -45.86 -1.06
CA TYR A 289 -23.30 -47.19 -0.44
C TYR A 289 -23.17 -47.09 1.09
N PRO A 290 -23.76 -48.03 1.86
CA PRO A 290 -23.70 -48.00 3.33
C PRO A 290 -22.27 -47.96 3.91
N GLU A 291 -21.34 -48.64 3.25
CA GLU A 291 -19.92 -48.70 3.62
C GLU A 291 -19.18 -47.37 3.45
N CYS A 292 -19.73 -46.41 2.69
CA CYS A 292 -19.11 -45.09 2.54
C CYS A 292 -19.17 -44.28 3.84
N VAL A 293 -20.19 -44.49 4.66
CA VAL A 293 -20.43 -43.73 5.91
C VAL A 293 -19.35 -43.99 6.96
N SER A 294 -18.80 -45.21 6.99
CA SER A 294 -17.75 -45.60 7.93
C SER A 294 -16.37 -45.75 7.28
N CYS A 295 -16.18 -45.21 6.08
CA CYS A 295 -14.91 -45.33 5.35
C CYS A 295 -13.89 -44.29 5.85
N ASP A 296 -12.70 -44.75 6.27
CA ASP A 296 -11.63 -43.88 6.82
C ASP A 296 -11.11 -42.84 5.81
N ILE A 297 -11.30 -43.10 4.52
CA ILE A 297 -10.88 -42.19 3.43
C ILE A 297 -12.05 -41.43 2.80
N SER A 298 -13.21 -41.38 3.48
CA SER A 298 -14.41 -40.65 3.01
C SER A 298 -14.12 -39.18 2.68
N HIS A 299 -13.29 -38.52 3.50
CA HIS A 299 -12.84 -37.14 3.27
C HIS A 299 -12.20 -36.94 1.89
N ARG A 300 -11.34 -37.86 1.44
CA ARG A 300 -10.68 -37.77 0.12
C ARG A 300 -11.66 -38.01 -1.04
N CYS A 301 -12.71 -38.81 -0.82
CA CYS A 301 -13.79 -38.97 -1.81
C CYS A 301 -14.59 -37.67 -1.97
N SER A 302 -14.94 -37.01 -0.86
CA SER A 302 -15.65 -35.71 -0.87
C SER A 302 -14.85 -34.65 -1.63
N ASP A 303 -13.56 -34.51 -1.32
CA ASP A 303 -12.68 -33.54 -1.99
C ASP A 303 -12.60 -33.78 -3.52
N THR A 304 -12.63 -35.05 -3.93
CA THR A 304 -12.59 -35.44 -5.35
C THR A 304 -13.92 -35.13 -6.05
N GLU A 305 -15.04 -35.33 -5.38
CA GLU A 305 -16.37 -34.98 -5.90
C GLU A 305 -16.51 -33.46 -6.07
N ASP A 306 -16.14 -32.69 -5.05
CA ASP A 306 -16.17 -31.23 -5.08
C ASP A 306 -15.31 -30.68 -6.24
N THR A 307 -14.11 -31.25 -6.43
CA THR A 307 -13.23 -30.88 -7.54
C THR A 307 -13.85 -31.20 -8.90
N LYS A 308 -14.53 -32.35 -9.05
CA LYS A 308 -15.24 -32.71 -10.29
C LYS A 308 -16.40 -31.75 -10.56
N MET A 309 -17.16 -31.36 -9.53
CA MET A 309 -18.26 -30.40 -9.67
C MET A 309 -17.77 -29.03 -10.14
N VAL A 310 -16.61 -28.57 -9.64
CA VAL A 310 -15.99 -27.31 -10.12
C VAL A 310 -15.56 -27.43 -11.58
N GLN A 311 -14.89 -28.53 -11.95
CA GLN A 311 -14.45 -28.76 -13.33
C GLN A 311 -15.62 -28.92 -14.32
N GLU A 312 -16.73 -29.53 -13.91
CA GLU A 312 -17.93 -29.64 -14.74
C GLU A 312 -18.61 -28.29 -14.95
N LYS A 313 -18.70 -27.46 -13.90
CA LYS A 313 -19.17 -26.08 -14.02
C LYS A 313 -18.29 -25.25 -14.96
N GLU A 314 -16.96 -25.35 -14.83
CA GLU A 314 -16.03 -24.65 -15.73
C GLU A 314 -16.19 -25.11 -17.19
N LYS A 315 -16.46 -26.40 -17.43
CA LYS A 315 -16.74 -26.92 -18.78
C LYS A 315 -18.08 -26.45 -19.33
N GLU A 316 -19.10 -26.29 -18.49
CA GLU A 316 -20.41 -25.76 -18.89
C GLU A 316 -20.35 -24.25 -19.17
N GLU A 317 -19.48 -23.52 -18.47
CA GLU A 317 -19.25 -22.09 -18.66
C GLU A 317 -18.34 -21.74 -19.85
N LEU A 318 -17.71 -22.72 -20.50
CA LEU A 318 -16.94 -22.47 -21.72
C LEU A 318 -17.89 -21.93 -22.82
N PRO A 319 -17.66 -20.71 -23.32
CA PRO A 319 -18.57 -20.06 -24.23
C PRO A 319 -18.65 -20.85 -25.53
N ILE A 320 -19.88 -21.25 -25.89
CA ILE A 320 -20.26 -21.68 -27.24
C ILE A 320 -19.60 -20.69 -28.19
N THR A 321 -18.61 -21.17 -28.94
CA THR A 321 -17.79 -20.39 -29.86
C THR A 321 -18.69 -19.52 -30.69
N LYS A 322 -18.58 -18.20 -30.49
CA LYS A 322 -19.24 -17.19 -31.34
C LYS A 322 -18.83 -17.49 -32.77
N GLU A 323 -19.81 -17.90 -33.58
CA GLU A 323 -19.65 -18.03 -35.02
C GLU A 323 -19.00 -16.76 -35.56
N ALA A 324 -17.96 -16.95 -36.37
CA ALA A 324 -17.21 -15.86 -36.95
C ALA A 324 -18.17 -14.89 -37.67
N PRO A 325 -18.11 -13.57 -37.41
CA PRO A 325 -18.97 -12.63 -38.09
C PRO A 325 -18.74 -12.74 -39.61
N PRO A 326 -19.81 -12.73 -40.42
CA PRO A 326 -19.69 -12.80 -41.86
C PRO A 326 -18.85 -11.62 -42.36
N ALA A 327 -17.92 -11.93 -43.28
CA ALA A 327 -17.00 -10.98 -43.87
C ALA A 327 -17.75 -9.73 -44.38
N VAL A 328 -17.49 -8.60 -43.73
CA VAL A 328 -18.01 -7.29 -44.16
C VAL A 328 -17.36 -6.94 -45.50
N LEU A 329 -18.14 -7.07 -46.57
CA LEU A 329 -17.82 -6.56 -47.90
C LEU A 329 -17.54 -5.05 -47.79
N GLN A 330 -16.28 -4.68 -47.99
CA GLN A 330 -15.86 -3.28 -48.07
C GLN A 330 -16.51 -2.63 -49.30
N ALA A 331 -17.45 -1.72 -49.06
CA ALA A 331 -17.98 -0.84 -50.10
C ALA A 331 -16.91 0.18 -50.50
N THR A 332 -16.37 0.02 -51.71
CA THR A 332 -15.47 0.99 -52.34
C THR A 332 -16.22 2.30 -52.59
N ALA A 333 -15.82 3.36 -51.89
CA ALA A 333 -16.33 4.71 -52.14
C ALA A 333 -15.83 5.22 -53.50
N GLN A 334 -16.76 5.48 -54.43
CA GLN A 334 -16.45 6.13 -55.70
C GLN A 334 -16.19 7.62 -55.50
N PRO A 335 -15.18 8.21 -56.17
CA PRO A 335 -14.92 9.64 -56.11
C PRO A 335 -15.97 10.43 -56.90
N THR A 336 -16.70 11.30 -56.19
CA THR A 336 -17.62 12.26 -56.79
C THR A 336 -16.85 13.35 -57.55
N ARG A 337 -16.98 13.35 -58.88
CA ARG A 337 -16.48 14.41 -59.75
C ARG A 337 -17.20 15.72 -59.46
N ARG A 338 -16.45 16.72 -58.98
CA ARG A 338 -16.90 18.10 -58.79
C ARG A 338 -17.02 18.79 -60.17
N ILE A 339 -18.23 19.01 -60.64
CA ILE A 339 -18.51 19.79 -61.86
C ILE A 339 -18.37 21.27 -61.51
N ILE A 340 -17.32 21.92 -62.02
CA ILE A 340 -17.16 23.37 -62.02
C ILE A 340 -18.04 23.93 -63.15
N ARG A 341 -19.16 24.58 -62.82
CA ARG A 341 -19.89 25.44 -63.75
C ARG A 341 -19.36 26.87 -63.61
N ARG A 342 -18.65 27.34 -64.64
CA ARG A 342 -18.44 28.76 -64.91
C ARG A 342 -19.75 29.36 -65.43
N LYS A 343 -20.19 30.46 -64.83
CA LYS A 343 -20.82 31.60 -65.51
C LYS A 343 -20.48 32.85 -64.73
#